data_AF-A0A5C3NI78-F1
#
_entry.id   AF-A0A5C3NI78-F1
#
_cell.length_a   1.000
_cell.length_b   1.000
_cell.length_c   1.000
_cell.angle_alpha   90.00
_cell.angle_beta   90.00
_cell.angle_gamma   90.00
#
_symmetry.space_group_name_H-M   'P 1'
#
loop_
_entity.id
_entity.type
_entity.pdbx_description
1 polymer ?
#
loop_
_entity_poly.entity_id
_entity_poly.type
_entity_poly.pdbx_seq_one_letter_code
_entity_poly.pdbx_strand_id
1 'polypeptide(L)'
;MRFFSQSFSYDEPWSIVSLAYFLRYPNPHAAHIVSCDVVDRTITSSGTLVTTRLILKKGTLPRWAPEGIIPRSEAWVIEESEVNPYGQVLRCTSRNLDHVKILSARESVLLHSAPNGQTLQRTDVNVVSNFGWGLTQRIEQFGFQRFKSNVQKSREGLKLIVELTRQSRQGMTMGGAPPGGFNASEPPKEYHRDSDAHSSRSDAPSQGLASSIWNRVPWPRFRST
;
A
#
# COMPACT_ATOMS: atom_id res chain seq x y z
N MET A 1 -24.64 -1.62 1.24
CA MET A 1 -23.30 -1.41 1.83
C MET A 1 -22.96 -2.60 2.72
N ARG A 2 -21.74 -3.14 2.58
CA ARG A 2 -21.18 -4.17 3.47
C ARG A 2 -19.88 -3.67 4.08
N PHE A 3 -19.74 -3.83 5.39
CA PHE A 3 -18.52 -3.51 6.14
C PHE A 3 -17.94 -4.77 6.77
N PHE A 4 -16.62 -4.88 6.79
CA PHE A 4 -15.90 -5.96 7.45
C PHE A 4 -14.64 -5.40 8.11
N SER A 5 -14.29 -5.99 9.26
CA SER A 5 -13.04 -5.70 9.95
C SER A 5 -12.37 -7.01 10.36
N GLN A 6 -11.05 -7.08 10.25
CA GLN A 6 -10.23 -8.15 10.81
C GLN A 6 -8.95 -7.58 11.40
N SER A 7 -8.49 -8.21 12.49
CA SER A 7 -7.17 -7.98 13.05
C SER A 7 -6.30 -9.22 12.98
N PHE A 8 -4.99 -9.01 12.88
CA PHE A 8 -3.99 -10.07 12.88
C PHE A 8 -2.70 -9.57 13.56
N SER A 9 -1.96 -10.47 14.22
CA SER A 9 -0.67 -10.15 14.84
C SER A 9 0.46 -10.90 14.13
N TYR A 10 1.53 -10.19 13.79
CA TYR A 10 2.78 -10.76 13.29
C TYR A 10 3.79 -10.81 14.43
N ASP A 11 4.42 -11.96 14.62
CA ASP A 11 5.51 -12.14 15.60
C ASP A 11 6.85 -11.60 15.08
N GLU A 12 6.82 -10.38 14.54
CA GLU A 12 7.96 -9.71 13.95
C GLU A 12 7.90 -8.19 14.21
N PRO A 13 9.07 -7.51 14.30
CA PRO A 13 9.14 -6.07 14.51
C PRO A 13 8.44 -5.28 13.40
N TRP A 14 7.86 -4.14 13.76
CA TRP A 14 7.14 -3.27 12.82
C TRP A 14 7.96 -2.89 11.58
N SER A 15 9.28 -2.69 11.72
CA SER A 15 10.15 -2.37 10.58
C SER A 15 10.23 -3.50 9.55
N ILE A 16 10.19 -4.77 9.97
CA ILE A 16 10.18 -5.95 9.09
C ILE A 16 8.85 -6.03 8.37
N VAL A 17 7.75 -5.98 9.12
CA VAL A 17 6.40 -6.13 8.57
C VAL A 17 6.05 -4.98 7.63
N SER A 18 6.47 -3.76 7.96
CA SER A 18 6.27 -2.57 7.11
C SER A 18 7.03 -2.68 5.80
N LEU A 19 8.29 -3.13 5.84
CA LEU A 19 9.08 -3.35 4.62
C LEU A 19 8.44 -4.46 3.77
N ALA A 20 8.09 -5.58 4.39
CA ALA A 20 7.42 -6.70 3.74
C ALA A 20 6.10 -6.28 3.08
N TYR A 21 5.35 -5.35 3.70
CA TYR A 21 4.11 -4.82 3.11
C TYR A 21 4.33 -4.15 1.75
N PHE A 22 5.42 -3.40 1.58
CA PHE A 22 5.76 -2.78 0.30
C PHE A 22 6.32 -3.78 -0.72
N LEU A 23 7.02 -4.81 -0.25
CA LEU A 23 7.61 -5.88 -1.07
C LEU A 23 6.67 -7.06 -1.34
N ARG A 24 5.40 -6.97 -0.93
CA ARG A 24 4.50 -8.13 -0.91
C ARG A 24 4.17 -8.71 -2.29
N TYR A 25 4.54 -8.05 -3.38
CA TYR A 25 4.35 -8.57 -4.73
C TYR A 25 5.69 -8.67 -5.45
N PRO A 26 5.91 -9.75 -6.23
CA PRO A 26 4.99 -10.88 -6.44
C PRO A 26 4.96 -11.87 -5.26
N ASN A 27 3.85 -12.60 -5.10
CA ASN A 27 3.76 -13.76 -4.19
C ASN A 27 2.69 -14.77 -4.69
N PRO A 28 2.78 -16.07 -4.36
CA PRO A 28 1.88 -17.11 -4.89
C PRO A 28 0.41 -16.94 -4.49
N HIS A 29 0.12 -16.31 -3.34
CA HIS A 29 -1.25 -16.03 -2.89
C HIS A 29 -1.89 -14.84 -3.62
N ALA A 30 -1.10 -14.08 -4.39
CA ALA A 30 -1.51 -12.89 -5.12
C ALA A 30 -1.22 -12.94 -6.63
N ALA A 31 -1.25 -14.12 -7.26
CA ALA A 31 -1.01 -14.30 -8.70
C ALA A 31 -1.96 -13.50 -9.64
N HIS A 32 -3.03 -12.93 -9.10
CA HIS A 32 -3.95 -12.05 -9.82
C HIS A 32 -3.41 -10.62 -9.98
N ILE A 33 -2.38 -10.23 -9.23
CA ILE A 33 -1.72 -8.93 -9.38
C ILE A 33 -0.79 -9.02 -10.58
N VAL A 34 -0.97 -8.10 -11.54
CA VAL A 34 -0.21 -8.05 -12.79
C VAL A 34 0.96 -7.08 -12.66
N SER A 35 0.71 -5.89 -12.11
CA SER A 35 1.74 -4.87 -11.87
C SER A 35 1.44 -4.08 -10.60
N CYS A 36 2.48 -3.43 -10.07
CA CYS A 36 2.41 -2.55 -8.91
C CYS A 36 3.51 -1.49 -9.06
N ASP A 37 3.09 -0.29 -9.43
CA ASP A 37 3.97 0.80 -9.83
C ASP A 37 3.87 1.95 -8.83
N VAL A 38 5.00 2.57 -8.48
CA VAL A 38 5.00 3.79 -7.65
C VAL A 38 4.73 4.98 -8.55
N VAL A 39 3.62 5.69 -8.31
CA VAL A 39 3.22 6.88 -9.07
C VAL A 39 3.86 8.12 -8.47
N ASP A 40 3.82 8.24 -7.15
CA ASP A 40 4.38 9.35 -6.42
C ASP A 40 4.91 8.88 -5.06
N ARG A 41 5.99 9.51 -4.59
CA ARG A 41 6.55 9.25 -3.27
C ARG A 41 7.29 10.48 -2.77
N THR A 42 6.93 10.90 -1.57
CA THR A 42 7.51 12.07 -0.92
C THR A 42 7.68 11.85 0.58
N ILE A 43 8.62 12.58 1.17
CA ILE A 43 8.80 12.64 2.62
C ILE A 43 8.25 14.00 3.07
N THR A 44 7.30 13.99 4.01
CA THR A 44 6.75 15.21 4.57
C THR A 44 7.77 15.91 5.47
N SER A 45 7.53 17.19 5.79
CA SER A 45 8.34 17.93 6.77
C SER A 45 8.38 17.27 8.15
N SER A 46 7.40 16.44 8.49
CA SER A 46 7.35 15.65 9.73
C SER A 46 8.10 14.31 9.65
N GLY A 47 8.76 14.00 8.53
CA GLY A 47 9.47 12.73 8.31
C GLY A 47 8.58 11.54 7.96
N THR A 48 7.31 11.76 7.63
CA THR A 48 6.40 10.69 7.18
C THR A 48 6.64 10.40 5.71
N LEU A 49 6.83 9.13 5.35
CA LEU A 49 6.89 8.72 3.95
C LEU A 49 5.46 8.54 3.42
N VAL A 50 5.09 9.32 2.41
CA VAL A 50 3.83 9.20 1.69
C VAL A 50 4.12 8.56 0.34
N THR A 51 3.33 7.56 -0.04
CA THR A 51 3.48 6.87 -1.32
C THR A 51 2.11 6.65 -1.94
N THR A 52 2.00 6.94 -3.24
CA THR A 52 0.89 6.50 -4.08
C THR A 52 1.38 5.42 -5.04
N ARG A 53 0.72 4.28 -5.05
CA ARG A 53 0.95 3.18 -6.00
C ARG A 53 -0.26 2.93 -6.87
N LEU A 54 -0.02 2.53 -8.10
CA LEU A 54 -1.03 2.05 -9.03
C LEU A 54 -0.85 0.54 -9.23
N ILE A 55 -1.92 -0.21 -9.02
CA ILE A 55 -1.91 -1.68 -9.06
C ILE A 55 -2.88 -2.14 -10.14
N LEU A 56 -2.40 -2.96 -11.07
CA LEU A 56 -3.23 -3.67 -12.03
C LEU A 56 -3.52 -5.08 -11.50
N LYS A 57 -4.80 -5.47 -11.48
CA LYS A 57 -5.19 -6.83 -11.10
C LYS A 57 -6.16 -7.46 -12.09
N LYS A 58 -6.00 -8.76 -12.31
CA LYS A 58 -6.96 -9.60 -13.04
C LYS A 58 -8.14 -9.94 -12.14
N GLY A 59 -9.33 -9.84 -12.70
CA GLY A 59 -10.60 -10.21 -12.10
C GLY A 59 -11.27 -11.35 -12.87
N THR A 60 -12.30 -11.92 -12.26
CA THR A 60 -13.18 -12.91 -12.89
C THR A 60 -14.61 -12.54 -12.54
N LEU A 61 -15.47 -12.41 -13.55
CA LEU A 61 -16.88 -12.20 -13.34
C LEU A 61 -17.54 -13.48 -12.81
N PRO A 62 -18.54 -13.38 -11.92
CA PRO A 62 -19.33 -14.53 -11.53
C PRO A 62 -20.23 -14.97 -12.70
N ARG A 63 -20.56 -16.28 -12.78
CA ARG A 63 -21.37 -16.85 -13.87
C ARG A 63 -22.76 -16.21 -14.05
N TRP A 64 -23.30 -15.63 -12.98
CA TRP A 64 -24.60 -14.96 -13.03
C TRP A 64 -24.54 -13.52 -13.57
N ALA A 65 -23.33 -12.95 -13.70
CA ALA A 65 -23.16 -11.59 -14.18
C ALA A 65 -23.64 -11.51 -15.64
N PRO A 66 -24.44 -10.50 -16.01
CA PRO A 66 -24.84 -10.27 -17.39
C PRO A 66 -23.61 -10.17 -18.31
N GLU A 67 -23.70 -10.74 -19.50
CA GLU A 67 -22.66 -10.59 -20.52
C GLU A 67 -22.47 -9.10 -20.85
N GLY A 68 -21.21 -8.69 -21.04
CA GLY A 68 -20.87 -7.30 -21.36
C GLY A 68 -21.01 -6.31 -20.20
N ILE A 69 -21.39 -6.73 -18.99
CA ILE A 69 -21.50 -5.81 -17.82
C ILE A 69 -20.17 -5.11 -17.51
N ILE A 70 -19.05 -5.78 -17.77
CA ILE A 70 -17.70 -5.23 -17.67
C ILE A 70 -16.95 -5.49 -18.98
N PRO A 71 -16.40 -4.46 -19.64
CA PRO A 71 -15.70 -4.63 -20.93
C PRO A 71 -14.33 -5.31 -20.79
N ARG A 72 -13.69 -5.23 -19.61
CA ARG A 72 -12.38 -5.82 -19.34
C ARG A 72 -12.35 -6.42 -17.93
N SER A 73 -11.91 -7.66 -17.81
CA SER A 73 -11.83 -8.35 -16.52
C SER A 73 -10.73 -7.82 -15.60
N GLU A 74 -9.86 -6.93 -16.08
CA GLU A 74 -8.85 -6.25 -15.29
C GLU A 74 -9.41 -5.03 -14.56
N ALA A 75 -8.82 -4.73 -13.40
CA ALA A 75 -9.20 -3.59 -12.58
C ALA A 75 -7.96 -2.84 -12.10
N TRP A 76 -8.00 -1.51 -12.20
CA TRP A 76 -7.00 -0.62 -11.61
C TRP A 76 -7.35 -0.30 -10.17
N VAL A 77 -6.36 -0.36 -9.29
CA VAL A 77 -6.47 -0.01 -7.87
C VAL A 77 -5.42 1.04 -7.57
N ILE A 78 -5.86 2.16 -6.97
CA ILE A 78 -4.93 3.11 -6.36
C ILE A 78 -4.72 2.72 -4.91
N GLU A 79 -3.46 2.75 -4.49
CA GLU A 79 -3.04 2.54 -3.11
C GLU A 79 -2.32 3.79 -2.62
N GLU A 80 -2.71 4.30 -1.47
CA GLU A 80 -2.15 5.50 -0.84
C GLU A 80 -1.73 5.13 0.58
N SER A 81 -0.44 5.28 0.88
CA SER A 81 0.13 4.88 2.16
C SER A 81 0.94 5.98 2.83
N GLU A 82 0.88 6.01 4.16
CA GLU A 82 1.68 6.87 5.04
C GLU A 82 2.46 5.99 6.01
N VAL A 83 3.77 6.24 6.14
CA VAL A 83 4.65 5.53 7.06
C VAL A 83 5.30 6.53 7.98
N ASN A 84 4.92 6.49 9.26
CA ASN A 84 5.55 7.27 10.32
C ASN A 84 6.57 6.38 11.04
N PRO A 85 7.89 6.53 10.79
CA PRO A 85 8.90 5.68 11.39
C PRO A 85 9.06 5.91 12.89
N TYR A 86 8.80 7.12 13.38
CA TYR A 86 8.91 7.47 14.81
C TYR A 86 7.75 6.90 15.61
N GLY A 87 6.54 7.02 15.07
CA GLY A 87 5.34 6.41 15.66
C GLY A 87 5.24 4.90 15.43
N GLN A 88 6.08 4.33 14.56
CA GLN A 88 5.98 2.94 14.10
C GLN A 88 4.56 2.58 13.65
N VAL A 89 4.03 3.42 12.75
CA VAL A 89 2.68 3.27 12.19
C VAL A 89 2.75 3.35 10.67
N LEU A 90 2.15 2.38 10.00
CA LEU A 90 1.86 2.40 8.57
C LEU A 90 0.35 2.40 8.39
N ARG A 91 -0.17 3.42 7.69
CA ARG A 91 -1.56 3.49 7.24
C ARG A 91 -1.58 3.33 5.73
N CYS A 92 -2.50 2.54 5.23
CA CYS A 92 -2.65 2.32 3.80
C CYS A 92 -4.14 2.29 3.46
N THR A 93 -4.53 3.01 2.42
CA THR A 93 -5.85 2.90 1.82
C THR A 93 -5.71 2.41 0.39
N SER A 94 -6.55 1.46 -0.02
CA SER A 94 -6.67 1.09 -1.42
C SER A 94 -8.12 1.17 -1.90
N ARG A 95 -8.31 1.54 -3.16
CA ARG A 95 -9.63 1.59 -3.81
C ARG A 95 -9.53 1.34 -5.31
N ASN A 96 -10.55 0.72 -5.90
CA ASN A 96 -10.62 0.60 -7.35
C ASN A 96 -10.86 1.97 -8.02
N LEU A 97 -10.25 2.17 -9.18
CA LEU A 97 -10.41 3.35 -10.03
C LEU A 97 -11.47 3.14 -11.10
N ASP A 98 -11.55 1.92 -11.64
CA ASP A 98 -12.53 1.49 -12.63
C ASP A 98 -13.63 0.63 -12.00
N HIS A 99 -14.67 0.34 -12.79
CA HIS A 99 -15.83 -0.48 -12.39
C HIS A 99 -16.61 0.01 -11.16
N VAL A 100 -16.34 1.22 -10.67
CA VAL A 100 -16.92 1.82 -9.45
C VAL A 100 -18.45 1.88 -9.48
N LYS A 101 -19.04 2.07 -10.68
CA LYS A 101 -20.51 2.06 -10.88
C LYS A 101 -21.14 0.70 -10.54
N ILE A 102 -20.39 -0.39 -10.73
CA ILE A 102 -20.83 -1.75 -10.44
C ILE A 102 -20.51 -2.06 -8.98
N LEU A 103 -19.26 -1.86 -8.58
CA LEU A 103 -18.79 -2.13 -7.24
C LEU A 103 -17.66 -1.18 -6.87
N SER A 104 -17.88 -0.39 -5.84
CA SER A 104 -16.85 0.37 -5.14
C SER A 104 -16.35 -0.45 -3.96
N ALA A 105 -15.05 -0.75 -3.92
CA ALA A 105 -14.39 -1.40 -2.81
C ALA A 105 -13.28 -0.49 -2.28
N ARG A 106 -13.32 -0.22 -0.98
CA ARG A 106 -12.27 0.52 -0.27
C ARG A 106 -11.75 -0.33 0.87
N GLU A 107 -10.44 -0.45 0.95
CA GLU A 107 -9.75 -1.13 2.03
C GLU A 107 -8.83 -0.17 2.76
N SER A 108 -8.83 -0.23 4.09
CA SER A 108 -7.94 0.50 4.97
C SER A 108 -7.15 -0.50 5.81
N VAL A 109 -5.83 -0.43 5.74
CA VAL A 109 -4.90 -1.23 6.55
C VAL A 109 -4.16 -0.31 7.50
N LEU A 110 -4.09 -0.71 8.76
CA LEU A 110 -3.28 -0.10 9.81
C LEU A 110 -2.32 -1.16 10.33
N LEU A 111 -1.01 -0.92 10.19
CA LEU A 111 0.04 -1.68 10.84
C LEU A 111 0.68 -0.80 11.91
N HIS A 112 0.80 -1.30 13.13
CA HIS A 112 1.47 -0.59 14.20
C HIS A 112 2.20 -1.53 15.14
N SER A 113 3.26 -1.01 15.74
CA SER A 113 4.01 -1.73 16.78
C SER A 113 3.15 -1.97 18.02
N ALA A 114 3.34 -3.14 18.64
CA ALA A 114 2.74 -3.53 19.91
C ALA A 114 3.81 -3.53 21.03
N PRO A 115 3.41 -3.37 22.31
CA PRO A 115 4.35 -3.30 23.43
C PRO A 115 5.25 -4.52 23.59
N ASN A 116 4.83 -5.68 23.09
CA ASN A 116 5.59 -6.94 23.12
C ASN A 116 6.56 -7.11 21.94
N GLY A 117 6.79 -6.06 21.14
CA GLY A 117 7.69 -6.09 19.97
C GLY A 117 7.06 -6.70 18.71
N GLN A 118 5.81 -7.14 18.78
CA GLN A 118 5.05 -7.64 17.64
C GLN A 118 4.45 -6.50 16.80
N THR A 119 3.91 -6.84 15.63
CA THR A 119 3.17 -5.90 14.79
C THR A 119 1.70 -6.29 14.70
N LEU A 120 0.83 -5.37 15.07
CA LEU A 120 -0.61 -5.53 14.93
C LEU A 120 -1.08 -4.94 13.60
N GLN A 121 -1.83 -5.74 12.85
CA GLN A 121 -2.57 -5.33 11.66
C GLN A 121 -4.05 -5.25 11.97
N ARG A 122 -4.68 -4.16 11.53
CA ARG A 122 -6.12 -4.04 11.38
C ARG A 122 -6.45 -3.75 9.92
N THR A 123 -7.41 -4.47 9.37
CA THR A 123 -7.91 -4.28 8.01
C THR A 123 -9.41 -4.05 8.07
N ASP A 124 -9.85 -2.88 7.60
CA ASP A 124 -11.24 -2.48 7.49
C ASP A 124 -11.62 -2.35 6.02
N VAL A 125 -12.72 -2.97 5.60
CA VAL A 125 -13.17 -2.94 4.20
C VAL A 125 -14.62 -2.55 4.08
N ASN A 126 -14.87 -1.67 3.13
CA ASN A 126 -16.17 -1.17 2.77
C ASN A 126 -16.45 -1.47 1.30
N VAL A 127 -17.57 -2.15 1.05
CA VAL A 127 -18.03 -2.51 -0.29
C VAL A 127 -19.42 -1.92 -0.50
N VAL A 128 -19.57 -1.14 -1.57
CA VAL A 128 -20.82 -0.49 -1.98
C VAL A 128 -21.07 -0.77 -3.45
N SER A 129 -22.27 -1.24 -3.78
CA SER A 129 -22.75 -1.26 -5.15
C SER A 129 -23.80 -0.18 -5.31
N ASN A 130 -23.64 0.67 -6.33
CA ASN A 130 -24.69 1.59 -6.78
C ASN A 130 -25.32 1.10 -8.09
N PHE A 131 -25.15 -0.19 -8.40
CA PHE A 131 -25.65 -0.75 -9.63
C PHE A 131 -27.18 -0.79 -9.60
N GLY A 132 -27.81 -0.20 -10.63
CA GLY A 132 -29.26 -0.24 -10.82
C GLY A 132 -29.73 -1.64 -11.23
N TRP A 133 -31.05 -1.86 -11.23
CA TRP A 133 -31.71 -3.08 -11.75
C TRP A 133 -31.83 -4.23 -10.72
N GLY A 134 -31.82 -3.93 -9.43
CA GLY A 134 -32.10 -4.92 -8.38
C GLY A 134 -30.99 -5.94 -8.11
N LEU A 135 -29.85 -5.85 -8.81
CA LEU A 135 -28.69 -6.73 -8.58
C LEU A 135 -27.78 -6.27 -7.46
N THR A 136 -28.02 -5.09 -6.88
CA THR A 136 -27.19 -4.45 -5.85
C THR A 136 -26.81 -5.42 -4.73
N GLN A 137 -27.80 -6.07 -4.11
CA GLN A 137 -27.55 -7.00 -3.01
C GLN A 137 -26.70 -8.21 -3.43
N ARG A 138 -26.93 -8.74 -4.65
CA ARG A 138 -26.20 -9.89 -5.18
C ARG A 138 -24.74 -9.53 -5.49
N ILE A 139 -24.51 -8.34 -6.05
CA ILE A 139 -23.18 -7.79 -6.31
C ILE A 139 -22.43 -7.54 -4.99
N GLU A 140 -23.07 -6.90 -4.02
CA GLU A 140 -22.46 -6.66 -2.70
C GLU A 140 -22.13 -7.97 -1.98
N GLN A 141 -23.01 -8.97 -2.05
CA GLN A 141 -22.76 -10.29 -1.48
C GLN A 141 -21.56 -10.99 -2.16
N PHE A 142 -21.46 -10.92 -3.49
CA PHE A 142 -20.33 -11.46 -4.22
C PHE A 142 -19.02 -10.75 -3.86
N GLY A 143 -19.03 -9.42 -3.81
CA GLY A 143 -17.88 -8.62 -3.38
C GLY A 143 -17.43 -8.97 -1.96
N PHE A 144 -18.39 -9.13 -1.05
CA PHE A 144 -18.13 -9.55 0.34
C PHE A 144 -17.49 -10.94 0.43
N GLN A 145 -18.01 -11.94 -0.30
CA GLN A 145 -17.44 -13.29 -0.32
C GLN A 145 -16.02 -13.32 -0.91
N ARG A 146 -15.81 -12.60 -2.02
CA ARG A 146 -14.49 -12.45 -2.66
C ARG A 146 -13.51 -11.85 -1.66
N PHE A 147 -13.94 -10.81 -0.96
CA PHE A 147 -13.13 -10.13 0.02
C PHE A 147 -12.71 -11.05 1.18
N LYS A 148 -13.64 -11.83 1.75
CA LYS A 148 -13.30 -12.82 2.80
C LYS A 148 -12.18 -13.77 2.36
N SER A 149 -12.22 -14.22 1.10
CA SER A 149 -11.14 -15.06 0.54
C SER A 149 -9.83 -14.30 0.29
N ASN A 150 -9.92 -13.02 -0.11
CA ASN A 150 -8.75 -12.19 -0.38
C ASN A 150 -8.00 -11.81 0.90
N VAL A 151 -8.70 -11.59 2.01
CA VAL A 151 -8.08 -11.32 3.31
C VAL A 151 -7.16 -12.46 3.75
N GLN A 152 -7.66 -13.69 3.66
CA GLN A 152 -6.88 -14.88 4.00
C GLN A 152 -5.61 -14.98 3.13
N LYS A 153 -5.75 -14.81 1.82
CA LYS A 153 -4.64 -14.84 0.86
C LYS A 153 -3.64 -13.70 1.08
N SER A 154 -4.14 -12.50 1.37
CA SER A 154 -3.31 -11.33 1.68
C SER A 154 -2.44 -11.58 2.91
N ARG A 155 -3.04 -12.17 3.95
CA ARG A 155 -2.31 -12.58 5.15
C ARG A 155 -1.24 -13.64 4.87
N GLU A 156 -1.59 -14.69 4.14
CA GLU A 156 -0.62 -15.75 3.80
C GLU A 156 0.53 -15.22 2.93
N GLY A 157 0.21 -14.40 1.92
CA GLY A 157 1.21 -13.74 1.08
C GLY A 157 2.12 -12.81 1.88
N LEU A 158 1.57 -12.00 2.78
CA LEU A 158 2.38 -11.10 3.61
C LEU A 158 3.25 -11.89 4.61
N LYS A 159 2.72 -12.93 5.24
CA LYS A 159 3.51 -13.82 6.13
C LYS A 159 4.73 -14.41 5.41
N LEU A 160 4.55 -14.91 4.19
CA LEU A 160 5.65 -15.42 3.39
C LEU A 160 6.73 -14.36 3.17
N ILE A 161 6.33 -13.13 2.83
CA ILE A 161 7.28 -12.05 2.52
C ILE A 161 7.96 -11.54 3.79
N VAL A 162 7.25 -11.54 4.93
CA VAL A 162 7.83 -11.26 6.26
C VAL A 162 8.95 -12.26 6.58
N GLU A 163 8.69 -13.56 6.40
CA GLU A 163 9.67 -14.62 6.62
C GLU A 163 10.91 -14.44 5.72
N LEU A 164 10.71 -14.21 4.43
CA LEU A 164 11.80 -13.95 3.47
C LEU A 164 12.59 -12.68 3.82
N THR A 165 11.91 -11.63 4.26
CA THR A 165 12.54 -10.37 4.67
C THR A 165 13.42 -10.58 5.91
N ARG A 166 12.96 -11.38 6.88
CA ARG A 166 13.75 -11.76 8.06
C ARG A 166 14.98 -12.58 7.67
N GLN A 167 14.81 -13.61 6.86
CA GLN A 167 15.91 -14.49 6.43
C GLN A 167 17.00 -13.72 5.68
N SER A 168 16.61 -12.81 4.77
CA SER A 168 17.54 -11.94 4.05
C SER A 168 18.41 -11.11 5.00
N ARG A 169 17.81 -10.53 6.05
CA ARG A 169 18.54 -9.75 7.06
C ARG A 169 19.48 -10.59 7.92
N GLN A 170 19.08 -11.83 8.26
CA GLN A 170 19.94 -12.75 9.03
C GLN A 170 21.10 -13.28 8.18
N GLY A 171 20.88 -13.55 6.88
CA GLY A 171 21.94 -13.94 5.94
C GLY A 171 23.01 -12.85 5.78
N MET A 172 22.62 -11.57 5.79
CA MET A 172 23.55 -10.44 5.77
C MET A 172 24.37 -10.29 7.06
N THR A 173 23.93 -10.85 8.19
CA THR A 173 24.72 -10.84 9.43
C THR A 173 25.74 -11.99 9.53
N MET A 174 25.62 -13.01 8.67
CA MET A 174 26.52 -14.18 8.63
C MET A 174 27.47 -14.17 7.42
N GLY A 175 27.20 -13.37 6.39
CA GLY A 175 28.16 -13.04 5.33
C GLY A 175 28.96 -11.81 5.76
N GLY A 176 30.25 -11.98 6.03
CA GLY A 176 31.14 -10.96 6.56
C GLY A 176 31.02 -9.58 5.88
N ALA A 177 31.38 -8.55 6.65
CA ALA A 177 31.33 -7.15 6.25
C ALA A 177 31.78 -6.93 4.79
N PRO A 178 31.06 -6.11 4.00
CA PRO A 178 31.56 -5.72 2.69
C PRO A 178 32.95 -5.08 2.87
N PRO A 179 33.95 -5.39 2.01
CA PRO A 179 35.25 -4.73 2.06
C PRO A 179 35.05 -3.27 1.64
N GLY A 180 34.85 -2.39 2.63
CA GLY A 180 34.55 -0.99 2.41
C GLY A 180 33.51 -0.44 3.38
N GLY A 181 33.66 -0.71 4.68
CA GLY A 181 32.87 -0.03 5.70
C GLY A 181 33.10 1.48 5.64
N PHE A 182 32.02 2.26 5.54
CA PHE A 182 32.05 3.70 5.73
C PHE A 182 32.48 3.98 7.17
N ASN A 183 33.71 4.48 7.34
CA ASN A 183 34.16 5.07 8.60
C ASN A 183 33.55 6.47 8.72
N ALA A 184 32.68 6.68 9.70
CA ALA A 184 32.08 7.98 10.01
C ALA A 184 33.08 9.05 10.52
N SER A 185 34.38 8.75 10.49
CA SER A 185 35.48 9.64 10.86
C SER A 185 36.18 10.28 9.65
N GLU A 186 35.83 9.94 8.41
CA GLU A 186 36.34 10.66 7.25
C GLU A 186 35.56 11.96 7.02
N PRO A 187 36.22 13.13 6.96
CA PRO A 187 35.55 14.37 6.59
C PRO A 187 35.01 14.27 5.16
N PRO A 188 33.92 14.99 4.83
CA PRO A 188 33.34 14.95 3.49
C PRO A 188 34.41 15.28 2.44
N LYS A 189 34.55 14.42 1.43
CA LYS A 189 35.39 14.74 0.26
C LYS A 189 34.80 15.98 -0.41
N GLU A 190 35.59 17.04 -0.46
CA GLU A 190 35.25 18.27 -1.12
C GLU A 190 35.20 18.01 -2.64
N TYR A 191 34.00 17.88 -3.18
CA TYR A 191 33.82 17.80 -4.62
C TYR A 191 33.96 19.21 -5.18
N HIS A 192 35.08 19.49 -5.85
CA HIS A 192 35.18 20.64 -6.72
C HIS A 192 34.14 20.51 -7.82
N ARG A 193 33.10 21.35 -7.74
CA ARG A 193 32.11 21.49 -8.79
C ARG A 193 32.80 22.20 -9.95
N ASP A 194 33.02 21.50 -11.06
CA ASP A 194 33.48 22.12 -12.30
C ASP A 194 32.50 23.25 -12.67
N SER A 195 33.05 24.45 -12.84
CA SER A 195 32.32 25.71 -12.98
C SER A 195 31.78 25.95 -14.39
N ASP A 196 32.04 25.06 -15.35
CA ASP A 196 31.92 25.39 -16.77
C ASP A 196 30.68 24.77 -17.45
N ALA A 197 29.50 25.02 -16.86
CA ALA A 197 28.22 24.78 -17.54
C ALA A 197 27.18 25.86 -17.22
N HIS A 198 27.50 27.12 -17.54
CA HIS A 198 26.52 28.11 -17.98
C HIS A 198 26.26 27.86 -19.48
N SER A 199 25.09 28.02 -20.10
CA SER A 199 23.83 28.65 -19.74
C SER A 199 22.87 28.37 -20.91
N SER A 200 21.64 27.92 -20.66
CA SER A 200 20.49 28.34 -21.47
C SER A 200 19.19 28.06 -20.70
N ARG A 201 18.56 29.16 -20.22
CA ARG A 201 17.14 29.26 -19.82
C ARG A 201 16.26 28.95 -21.06
N SER A 202 14.99 28.54 -20.97
CA SER A 202 13.90 29.22 -20.24
C SER A 202 12.58 28.41 -20.25
N ASP A 203 11.81 28.63 -19.18
CA ASP A 203 10.34 28.68 -19.07
C ASP A 203 9.48 27.41 -19.12
N ALA A 204 9.07 26.96 -17.92
CA ALA A 204 7.78 26.29 -17.70
C ALA A 204 7.05 26.94 -16.51
N PRO A 205 5.74 27.26 -16.60
CA PRO A 205 5.04 28.03 -15.57
C PRO A 205 4.74 27.18 -14.34
N SER A 206 5.14 27.69 -13.17
CA SER A 206 4.71 27.20 -11.86
C SER A 206 3.26 27.61 -11.59
N GLN A 207 2.31 26.68 -11.75
CA GLN A 207 0.99 26.80 -11.13
C GLN A 207 0.88 25.79 -9.99
N GLY A 208 0.67 26.33 -8.79
CA GLY A 208 0.65 25.58 -7.54
C GLY A 208 -0.50 24.59 -7.47
N LEU A 209 -0.15 23.31 -7.30
CA LEU A 209 -1.05 22.28 -6.79
C LEU A 209 -0.88 22.15 -5.26
N ALA A 210 -0.96 23.27 -4.54
CA ALA A 210 -1.07 23.26 -3.08
C ALA A 210 -2.56 23.29 -2.69
N SER A 211 -3.27 22.19 -2.94
CA SER A 211 -4.53 21.91 -2.25
C SER A 211 -4.61 20.42 -1.96
N SER A 212 -4.22 20.05 -0.74
CA SER A 212 -4.27 18.67 -0.27
C SER A 212 -5.71 18.17 -0.31
N ILE A 213 -5.97 17.13 -1.11
CA ILE A 213 -7.24 16.39 -1.18
C ILE A 213 -7.68 15.88 0.22
N TRP A 214 -6.75 15.83 1.17
CA TRP A 214 -6.90 15.31 2.54
C TRP A 214 -7.76 16.16 3.49
N ASN A 215 -8.11 17.40 3.14
CA ASN A 215 -9.10 18.17 3.91
C ASN A 215 -10.56 17.72 3.67
N ARG A 216 -10.79 16.72 2.80
CA ARG A 216 -12.14 16.25 2.42
C ARG A 216 -12.54 14.89 3.01
N VAL A 217 -11.69 14.24 3.81
CA VAL A 217 -12.00 12.93 4.42
C VAL A 217 -12.13 13.10 5.96
N PRO A 218 -13.34 12.97 6.54
CA PRO A 218 -13.50 13.01 7.98
C PRO A 218 -13.00 11.68 8.59
N TRP A 219 -11.91 11.73 9.34
CA TRP A 219 -11.47 10.62 10.18
C TRP A 219 -12.29 10.57 11.48
N PRO A 220 -12.77 9.39 11.94
CA PRO A 220 -13.31 9.27 13.28
C PRO A 220 -12.17 9.43 14.30
N ARG A 221 -12.18 10.54 15.05
CA ARG A 221 -11.32 10.69 16.24
C ARG A 221 -11.83 9.75 17.33
N PHE A 222 -11.14 8.64 17.57
CA PHE A 222 -11.39 7.86 18.78
C PHE A 222 -10.68 8.52 19.96
N ARG A 223 -11.48 8.97 20.93
CA ARG A 223 -11.00 9.34 22.26
C ARG A 223 -10.59 8.06 22.98
N SER A 224 -9.39 8.05 23.54
CA SER A 224 -9.00 7.11 24.58
C SER A 224 -9.82 7.43 25.83
N THR A 225 -10.61 6.46 26.30
CA THR A 225 -11.01 6.36 27.71
C THR A 225 -9.98 5.54 28.45
#